data_AF-A0A1Y4NEG0-F1
#
_entry.id   AF-A0A1Y4NEG0-F1
#
_cell.length_a   1.000
_cell.length_b   1.000
_cell.length_c   1.000
_cell.angle_alpha   90.00
_cell.angle_beta   90.00
_cell.angle_gamma   90.00
#
_symmetry.space_group_name_H-M   'P 1'
#
loop_
_entity.id
_entity.type
_entity.pdbx_description
1 polymer ?
#
loop_
_entity_poly.entity_id
_entity_poly.type
_entity_poly.pdbx_seq_one_letter_code
_entity_poly.pdbx_strand_id
1 'polypeptide(L)'
;MKKRLLAAAICLCMVIGLFPTIAMAEETTSIVVGSQTISGSKSNPVYAVTNPDDGNVTVDSGLTEDDSWNIKWDGETLTLKEAYITASSQVDFTTTIFFYPVQSSIFCKNDFTIEVIGNNTITSDNKYYLAPISSERNITICGSGTLNCYNNTSGAFQRRAVYSDGDVTIKGANLTLEGADHSIEANNIFVSIPDLSDPCARPAVKVYSGSNQESASEIAGSPVTSDKINITDNLSKYLRTETLITMDHKLAKYESTPATCTKDGTKAYYYCPVCGKYFEDEAATKEISDIDIWKVIPATGHNIEDGICSNCNAILGDVNNSSILDINDATLVQLYLANTLTETNVFDELLADVTGDGDITILDATAIQAMLSNV
;
A
#
# COMPACT_ATOMS: atom_id res chain seq x y z
N MET A 1 15.11 54.82 -19.87
CA MET A 1 13.86 54.14 -19.43
C MET A 1 14.09 52.81 -18.71
N LYS A 2 15.05 51.96 -19.11
CA LYS A 2 15.25 50.62 -18.51
C LYS A 2 15.55 50.58 -16.99
N LYS A 3 16.28 51.55 -16.43
CA LYS A 3 16.61 51.59 -14.99
C LYS A 3 15.42 51.97 -14.07
N ARG A 4 14.40 52.66 -14.60
CA ARG A 4 13.19 53.05 -13.84
C ARG A 4 12.14 51.94 -13.76
N LEU A 5 12.10 51.04 -14.76
CA LEU A 5 11.25 49.84 -14.71
C LEU A 5 11.75 48.79 -13.71
N LEU A 6 13.07 48.65 -13.55
CA LEU A 6 13.64 47.67 -12.61
C LEU A 6 13.37 48.06 -11.14
N ALA A 7 13.44 49.37 -10.82
CA ALA A 7 13.13 49.87 -9.48
C ALA A 7 11.63 49.74 -9.14
N ALA A 8 10.74 49.96 -10.11
CA ALA A 8 9.30 49.78 -9.92
C ALA A 8 8.92 48.30 -9.75
N ALA A 9 9.58 47.38 -10.47
CA ALA A 9 9.35 45.94 -10.32
C ALA A 9 9.83 45.41 -8.95
N ILE A 10 10.99 45.86 -8.45
CA ILE A 10 11.51 45.44 -7.13
C ILE A 10 10.63 46.01 -6.00
N CYS A 11 10.12 47.23 -6.14
CA CYS A 11 9.22 47.84 -5.16
C CYS A 11 7.84 47.16 -5.13
N LEU A 12 7.36 46.63 -6.27
CA LEU A 12 6.12 45.84 -6.33
C LEU A 12 6.27 44.46 -5.69
N CYS A 13 7.43 43.81 -5.84
CA CYS A 13 7.72 42.52 -5.19
C CYS A 13 7.84 42.64 -3.65
N MET A 14 8.35 43.77 -3.13
CA MET A 14 8.42 44.00 -1.68
C MET A 14 7.06 44.31 -1.04
N VAL A 15 6.11 44.86 -1.79
CA VAL A 15 4.74 45.14 -1.29
C VAL A 15 3.89 43.86 -1.27
N ILE A 16 4.13 42.90 -2.16
CA ILE A 16 3.40 41.62 -2.19
C ILE A 16 3.83 40.71 -1.02
N GLY A 17 5.07 40.85 -0.52
CA GLY A 17 5.57 40.09 0.65
C GLY A 17 5.12 40.60 2.03
N LEU A 18 4.31 41.66 2.08
CA LEU A 18 3.83 42.30 3.33
C LEU A 18 2.34 42.07 3.60
N PHE A 19 1.63 41.34 2.73
CA PHE A 19 0.31 40.85 3.11
C PHE A 19 0.51 39.73 4.14
N PRO A 20 -0.10 39.82 5.34
CA PRO A 20 -0.12 38.67 6.22
C PRO A 20 -0.68 37.51 5.39
N THR A 21 0.01 36.38 5.38
CA THR A 21 -0.61 35.11 5.00
C THR A 21 -1.81 34.96 5.90
N ILE A 22 -2.98 35.35 5.40
CA ILE A 22 -4.25 35.02 6.00
C ILE A 22 -4.27 33.51 5.87
N ALA A 23 -3.92 32.80 6.95
CA ALA A 23 -4.20 31.39 7.06
C ALA A 23 -5.71 31.27 6.83
N MET A 24 -6.10 30.83 5.65
CA MET A 24 -7.49 30.48 5.41
C MET A 24 -7.78 29.37 6.42
N ALA A 25 -8.70 29.63 7.35
CA ALA A 25 -9.16 28.60 8.25
C ALA A 25 -9.62 27.43 7.37
N GLU A 26 -9.08 26.25 7.63
CA GLU A 26 -9.49 25.04 6.91
C GLU A 26 -11.00 24.87 7.06
N GLU A 27 -11.69 24.57 5.96
CA GLU A 27 -13.13 24.40 5.98
C GLU A 27 -13.48 23.10 6.72
N THR A 28 -14.14 23.21 7.87
CA THR A 28 -14.65 22.06 8.61
C THR A 28 -16.02 21.67 8.07
N THR A 29 -16.26 20.37 7.91
CA THR A 29 -17.58 19.85 7.57
C THR A 29 -18.16 19.08 8.75
N SER A 30 -19.48 19.02 8.84
CA SER A 30 -20.19 18.35 9.92
C SER A 30 -20.92 17.11 9.44
N ILE A 31 -20.86 16.05 10.25
CA ILE A 31 -21.66 14.85 10.13
C ILE A 31 -22.41 14.62 11.44
N VAL A 32 -23.60 14.05 11.37
CA VAL A 32 -24.33 13.57 12.55
C VAL A 32 -24.18 12.07 12.65
N VAL A 33 -23.88 11.58 13.85
CA VAL A 33 -23.75 10.15 14.18
C VAL A 33 -24.49 9.89 15.48
N GLY A 34 -25.57 9.12 15.42
CA GLY A 34 -26.49 8.95 16.55
C GLY A 34 -27.15 10.28 16.93
N SER A 35 -26.89 10.74 18.16
CA SER A 35 -27.35 12.03 18.69
C SER A 35 -26.30 13.14 18.63
N GLN A 36 -25.08 12.85 18.14
CA GLN A 36 -23.96 13.78 18.17
C GLN A 36 -23.71 14.41 16.81
N THR A 37 -23.38 15.70 16.81
CA THR A 37 -22.81 16.40 15.64
C THR A 37 -21.30 16.45 15.78
N ILE A 38 -20.59 15.87 14.82
CA ILE A 38 -19.13 15.80 14.76
C ILE A 38 -18.67 16.71 13.62
N SER A 39 -17.78 17.67 13.91
CA SER A 39 -17.29 18.64 12.91
C SER A 39 -15.78 18.58 12.82
N GLY A 40 -15.23 18.23 11.67
CA GLY A 40 -13.81 17.96 11.47
C GLY A 40 -13.34 18.29 10.06
N SER A 41 -12.03 18.13 9.85
CA SER A 41 -11.35 18.34 8.57
C SER A 41 -10.19 17.34 8.43
N LYS A 42 -9.60 17.24 7.23
CA LYS A 42 -8.50 16.29 6.98
C LYS A 42 -7.29 16.57 7.85
N SER A 43 -6.98 17.86 8.06
CA SER A 43 -5.85 18.24 8.91
C SER A 43 -6.18 18.20 10.40
N ASN A 44 -7.47 18.19 10.76
CA ASN A 44 -7.93 18.12 12.15
C ASN A 44 -9.14 17.19 12.28
N PRO A 45 -8.92 15.85 12.22
CA PRO A 45 -9.98 14.88 12.39
C PRO A 45 -10.52 14.90 13.83
N VAL A 46 -11.78 14.52 14.00
CA VAL A 46 -12.43 14.41 15.30
C VAL A 46 -12.80 12.96 15.58
N TYR A 47 -12.50 12.54 16.80
CA TYR A 47 -12.68 11.17 17.27
C TYR A 47 -13.84 11.07 18.27
N ALA A 48 -14.48 9.91 18.29
CA ALA A 48 -15.56 9.59 19.20
C ALA A 48 -15.54 8.11 19.57
N VAL A 49 -16.23 7.79 20.66
CA VAL A 49 -16.44 6.43 21.15
C VAL A 49 -17.93 6.12 21.27
N THR A 50 -18.28 4.86 21.09
CA THR A 50 -19.61 4.35 21.42
C THR A 50 -19.59 3.61 22.76
N ASN A 51 -20.57 3.89 23.61
CA ASN A 51 -20.80 3.08 24.81
C ASN A 51 -21.26 1.66 24.39
N PRO A 52 -20.58 0.59 24.85
CA PRO A 52 -20.93 -0.78 24.47
C PRO A 52 -22.30 -1.25 25.00
N ASP A 53 -22.82 -0.63 26.07
CA ASP A 53 -24.06 -1.07 26.71
C ASP A 53 -25.31 -0.51 26.01
N ASP A 54 -25.26 0.75 25.58
CA ASP A 54 -26.42 1.47 25.03
C ASP A 54 -26.21 2.03 23.62
N GLY A 55 -24.98 2.00 23.09
CA GLY A 55 -24.62 2.49 21.77
C GLY A 55 -24.59 4.02 21.63
N ASN A 56 -24.61 4.76 22.75
CA ASN A 56 -24.52 6.21 22.72
C ASN A 56 -23.13 6.68 22.26
N VAL A 57 -23.12 7.64 21.35
CA VAL A 57 -21.90 8.26 20.83
C VAL A 57 -21.45 9.39 21.75
N THR A 58 -20.17 9.40 22.11
CA THR A 58 -19.52 10.48 22.89
C THR A 58 -18.33 11.03 22.13
N VAL A 59 -18.33 12.34 21.88
CA VAL A 59 -17.17 13.08 21.35
C VAL A 59 -16.34 13.55 22.53
N ASP A 60 -15.12 13.03 22.68
CA ASP A 60 -14.21 13.41 23.76
C ASP A 60 -12.98 14.13 23.18
N SER A 61 -12.71 15.33 23.69
CA SER A 61 -11.55 16.15 23.33
C SER A 61 -10.19 15.52 23.67
N GLY A 62 -10.15 14.49 24.51
CA GLY A 62 -8.95 13.75 24.88
C GLY A 62 -8.60 12.60 23.93
N LEU A 63 -9.50 12.22 23.01
CA LEU A 63 -9.23 11.18 22.03
C LEU A 63 -8.27 11.69 20.96
N THR A 64 -7.29 10.85 20.61
CA THR A 64 -6.28 11.15 19.60
C THR A 64 -6.27 10.05 18.54
N GLU A 65 -5.27 10.05 17.66
CA GLU A 65 -5.08 9.01 16.64
C GLU A 65 -4.65 7.64 17.21
N ASP A 66 -4.64 7.47 18.53
CA ASP A 66 -4.44 6.17 19.17
C ASP A 66 -5.58 5.18 18.86
N ASP A 67 -5.46 3.92 19.28
CA ASP A 67 -6.46 2.88 18.98
C ASP A 67 -7.71 2.90 19.89
N SER A 68 -7.90 3.93 20.72
CA SER A 68 -8.99 3.99 21.71
C SER A 68 -10.34 4.45 21.16
N TRP A 69 -10.37 5.09 19.98
CA TRP A 69 -11.59 5.50 19.32
C TRP A 69 -12.23 4.36 18.51
N ASN A 70 -13.52 4.48 18.24
CA ASN A 70 -14.20 3.62 17.26
C ASN A 70 -15.05 4.38 16.23
N ILE A 71 -15.12 5.71 16.35
CA ILE A 71 -15.64 6.62 15.33
C ILE A 71 -14.59 7.71 15.05
N LYS A 72 -14.31 7.99 13.78
CA LYS A 72 -13.47 9.11 13.35
C LYS A 72 -14.14 9.84 12.19
N TRP A 73 -14.15 11.17 12.22
CA TRP A 73 -14.59 12.03 11.13
C TRP A 73 -13.48 12.99 10.71
N ASP A 74 -13.02 12.89 9.46
CA ASP A 74 -11.98 13.75 8.89
C ASP A 74 -12.53 14.83 7.94
N GLY A 75 -13.83 15.09 7.98
CA GLY A 75 -14.48 16.06 7.10
C GLY A 75 -14.93 15.50 5.74
N GLU A 76 -14.50 14.30 5.35
CA GLU A 76 -14.96 13.63 4.13
C GLU A 76 -15.34 12.16 4.38
N THR A 77 -14.61 11.49 5.27
CA THR A 77 -14.70 10.07 5.61
C THR A 77 -15.05 9.88 7.07
N LEU A 78 -16.11 9.12 7.30
CA LEU A 78 -16.49 8.56 8.59
C LEU A 78 -15.87 7.16 8.71
N THR A 79 -14.80 7.01 9.46
CA THR A 79 -14.24 5.69 9.77
C THR A 79 -14.95 5.10 11.00
N LEU A 80 -15.48 3.89 10.85
CA LEU A 80 -16.11 3.10 11.92
C LEU A 80 -15.26 1.84 12.19
N LYS A 81 -14.88 1.62 13.44
CA LYS A 81 -14.01 0.51 13.87
C LYS A 81 -14.62 -0.22 15.06
N GLU A 82 -15.35 -1.31 14.84
CA GLU A 82 -16.09 -2.03 15.91
C GLU A 82 -17.06 -1.10 16.69
N ALA A 83 -17.70 -0.16 15.99
CA ALA A 83 -18.65 0.78 16.58
C ALA A 83 -20.03 0.15 16.77
N TYR A 84 -20.67 0.44 17.91
CA TYR A 84 -22.07 0.12 18.18
C TYR A 84 -22.87 1.42 18.37
N ILE A 85 -23.64 1.82 17.37
CA ILE A 85 -24.36 3.10 17.35
C ILE A 85 -25.85 2.84 17.56
N THR A 86 -26.42 3.49 18.56
CA THR A 86 -27.87 3.55 18.76
C THR A 86 -28.36 4.94 18.45
N ALA A 87 -29.29 5.04 17.50
CA ALA A 87 -29.94 6.29 17.14
C ALA A 87 -31.43 6.22 17.46
N SER A 88 -31.79 6.64 18.67
CA SER A 88 -33.17 6.78 19.14
C SER A 88 -33.42 8.21 19.63
N SER A 89 -34.39 8.90 19.00
CA SER A 89 -34.98 10.19 19.42
C SER A 89 -34.06 11.40 19.70
N GLN A 90 -34.33 12.48 18.93
CA GLN A 90 -34.01 13.90 19.19
C GLN A 90 -32.59 14.40 18.86
N VAL A 91 -32.31 14.54 17.56
CA VAL A 91 -31.54 15.70 17.11
C VAL A 91 -32.52 16.88 17.05
N ASP A 92 -32.20 18.01 17.68
CA ASP A 92 -33.03 19.22 17.62
C ASP A 92 -32.89 19.89 16.24
N PHE A 93 -33.81 19.56 15.33
CA PHE A 93 -33.83 20.10 13.97
C PHE A 93 -34.31 21.55 13.89
N THR A 94 -34.68 22.19 15.01
CA THR A 94 -35.29 23.54 14.99
C THR A 94 -34.32 24.66 14.62
N THR A 95 -33.01 24.41 14.61
CA THR A 95 -31.98 25.38 14.21
C THR A 95 -31.57 25.30 12.74
N THR A 96 -32.06 24.31 11.99
CA THR A 96 -31.68 24.10 10.58
C THR A 96 -32.87 24.35 9.66
N ILE A 97 -32.94 25.58 9.15
CA ILE A 97 -33.99 26.07 8.27
C ILE A 97 -33.96 25.29 6.93
N PHE A 98 -35.11 24.75 6.51
CA PHE A 98 -35.45 24.24 5.16
C PHE A 98 -35.01 22.84 4.65
N PHE A 99 -35.10 21.74 5.43
CA PHE A 99 -35.08 20.40 4.82
C PHE A 99 -36.08 19.42 5.46
N TYR A 100 -36.95 18.85 4.62
CA TYR A 100 -37.93 17.81 4.97
C TYR A 100 -37.39 16.43 4.58
N PRO A 101 -37.45 15.42 5.46
CA PRO A 101 -37.08 15.43 6.88
C PRO A 101 -35.58 15.05 7.00
N VAL A 102 -35.00 14.44 8.04
CA VAL A 102 -35.07 13.00 8.21
C VAL A 102 -34.43 12.59 9.54
N GLN A 103 -35.22 11.90 10.36
CA GLN A 103 -34.74 10.93 11.33
C GLN A 103 -33.75 10.00 10.60
N SER A 104 -32.45 10.26 10.75
CA SER A 104 -31.36 9.46 10.19
C SER A 104 -30.37 9.14 11.29
N SER A 105 -29.86 7.91 11.34
CA SER A 105 -28.84 7.53 12.31
C SER A 105 -27.50 8.19 12.01
N ILE A 106 -27.15 8.30 10.74
CA ILE A 106 -25.95 8.96 10.25
C ILE A 106 -26.33 9.81 9.05
N PHE A 107 -25.97 11.09 9.08
CA PHE A 107 -26.21 11.98 7.94
C PHE A 107 -25.20 13.11 7.79
N CYS A 108 -24.96 13.50 6.54
CA CYS A 108 -24.12 14.63 6.17
C CYS A 108 -24.84 15.54 5.16
N LYS A 109 -24.45 16.81 5.10
CA LYS A 109 -24.93 17.75 4.07
C LYS A 109 -24.22 17.59 2.72
N ASN A 110 -23.05 16.96 2.74
CA ASN A 110 -22.20 16.75 1.58
C ASN A 110 -22.18 15.26 1.20
N ASP A 111 -21.55 14.97 0.07
CA ASP A 111 -21.08 13.62 -0.22
C ASP A 111 -20.19 13.17 0.94
N PHE A 112 -20.30 11.92 1.35
CA PHE A 112 -19.45 11.37 2.38
C PHE A 112 -19.13 9.91 2.14
N THR A 113 -17.98 9.50 2.66
CA THR A 113 -17.53 8.11 2.67
C THR A 113 -17.70 7.53 4.06
N ILE A 114 -18.12 6.27 4.15
CA ILE A 114 -18.05 5.48 5.38
C ILE A 114 -17.00 4.40 5.15
N GLU A 115 -15.91 4.43 5.91
CA GLU A 115 -14.91 3.38 5.94
C GLU A 115 -15.22 2.42 7.09
N VAL A 116 -15.46 1.15 6.76
CA VAL A 116 -15.91 0.13 7.70
C VAL A 116 -14.76 -0.83 8.00
N ILE A 117 -14.31 -0.81 9.25
CA ILE A 117 -13.25 -1.69 9.79
C ILE A 117 -13.87 -2.58 10.87
N GLY A 118 -13.67 -3.90 10.76
CA GLY A 118 -14.24 -4.83 11.73
C GLY A 118 -15.78 -4.96 11.62
N ASN A 119 -16.44 -5.32 12.72
CA ASN A 119 -17.89 -5.54 12.76
C ASN A 119 -18.63 -4.35 13.42
N ASN A 120 -19.24 -3.51 12.60
CA ASN A 120 -19.95 -2.31 13.05
C ASN A 120 -21.47 -2.55 13.06
N THR A 121 -22.16 -1.94 13.99
CA THR A 121 -23.61 -2.08 14.14
C THR A 121 -24.28 -0.74 14.38
N ILE A 122 -25.32 -0.46 13.60
CA ILE A 122 -26.22 0.68 13.76
C ILE A 122 -27.60 0.11 14.09
N THR A 123 -28.12 0.47 15.26
CA THR A 123 -29.52 0.22 15.64
C THR A 123 -30.27 1.53 15.65
N SER A 124 -31.46 1.55 15.07
CA SER A 124 -32.22 2.79 15.00
C SER A 124 -33.73 2.61 14.93
N ASP A 125 -34.43 3.61 15.44
CA ASP A 125 -35.87 3.80 15.24
C ASP A 125 -36.17 4.85 14.16
N ASN A 126 -35.13 5.32 13.50
CA ASN A 126 -35.21 6.37 12.50
C ASN A 126 -35.70 5.82 11.15
N LYS A 127 -36.25 6.72 10.33
CA LYS A 127 -36.76 6.39 8.98
C LYS A 127 -35.62 6.02 8.02
N TYR A 128 -34.46 6.64 8.18
CA TYR A 128 -33.26 6.39 7.39
C TYR A 128 -32.13 5.99 8.32
N TYR A 129 -31.21 5.14 7.87
CA TYR A 129 -30.07 4.79 8.73
C TYR A 129 -28.85 5.58 8.26
N LEU A 130 -28.57 5.52 6.95
CA LEU A 130 -27.55 6.31 6.28
C LEU A 130 -28.20 7.19 5.21
N ALA A 131 -28.01 8.51 5.28
CA ALA A 131 -28.55 9.42 4.27
C ALA A 131 -27.75 10.73 4.15
N PRO A 132 -27.37 11.19 2.94
CA PRO A 132 -27.08 12.60 2.74
C PRO A 132 -28.40 13.37 2.61
N ILE A 133 -28.44 14.62 3.10
CA ILE A 133 -29.71 15.38 3.23
C ILE A 133 -30.05 16.23 2.00
N SER A 134 -29.09 16.51 1.11
CA SER A 134 -29.35 17.32 -0.08
C SER A 134 -29.51 16.46 -1.34
N SER A 135 -30.32 16.96 -2.27
CA SER A 135 -30.53 16.35 -3.58
C SER A 135 -29.20 16.05 -4.29
N GLU A 136 -29.16 14.92 -5.00
CA GLU A 136 -28.05 14.48 -5.87
C GLU A 136 -26.71 14.18 -5.18
N ARG A 137 -26.69 14.02 -3.85
CA ARG A 137 -25.47 13.63 -3.12
C ARG A 137 -25.20 12.14 -3.16
N ASN A 138 -23.93 11.79 -3.06
CA ASN A 138 -23.45 10.42 -3.13
C ASN A 138 -23.04 9.89 -1.75
N ILE A 139 -23.22 8.58 -1.53
CA ILE A 139 -22.61 7.86 -0.41
C ILE A 139 -21.64 6.83 -0.97
N THR A 140 -20.43 6.79 -0.41
CA THR A 140 -19.51 5.67 -0.61
C THR A 140 -19.39 4.86 0.68
N ILE A 141 -19.53 3.55 0.62
CA ILE A 141 -19.26 2.66 1.75
C ILE A 141 -18.09 1.75 1.35
N CYS A 142 -16.98 1.84 2.06
CA CYS A 142 -15.76 1.13 1.74
C CYS A 142 -15.18 0.40 2.95
N GLY A 143 -14.07 -0.31 2.75
CA GLY A 143 -13.38 -1.07 3.79
C GLY A 143 -13.71 -2.56 3.72
N SER A 144 -12.98 -3.37 4.47
CA SER A 144 -13.15 -4.83 4.47
C SER A 144 -14.06 -5.35 5.59
N GLY A 145 -14.64 -4.45 6.38
CA GLY A 145 -15.50 -4.78 7.51
C GLY A 145 -16.95 -5.09 7.13
N THR A 146 -17.77 -5.26 8.16
CA THR A 146 -19.21 -5.47 8.06
C THR A 146 -19.92 -4.30 8.73
N LEU A 147 -20.92 -3.74 8.04
CA LEU A 147 -21.84 -2.75 8.58
C LEU A 147 -23.23 -3.36 8.69
N ASN A 148 -23.64 -3.62 9.93
CA ASN A 148 -24.96 -4.12 10.24
C ASN A 148 -25.88 -2.97 10.61
N CYS A 149 -27.06 -2.95 10.00
CA CYS A 149 -28.03 -1.89 10.08
C CYS A 149 -29.36 -2.54 10.49
N TYR A 150 -29.85 -2.25 11.69
CA TYR A 150 -31.09 -2.82 12.23
C TYR A 150 -32.10 -1.72 12.56
N ASN A 151 -33.36 -1.88 12.12
CA ASN A 151 -34.46 -1.09 12.68
C ASN A 151 -35.15 -1.82 13.83
N ASN A 152 -35.39 -1.13 14.94
CA ASN A 152 -36.04 -1.71 16.12
C ASN A 152 -37.53 -1.35 16.27
N THR A 153 -38.10 -0.51 15.40
CA THR A 153 -39.51 -0.07 15.49
C THR A 153 -40.35 -0.44 14.27
N SER A 154 -41.62 -0.77 14.54
CA SER A 154 -42.67 -0.90 13.53
C SER A 154 -43.40 0.44 13.39
N GLY A 155 -43.57 0.94 12.16
CA GLY A 155 -44.16 2.25 11.90
C GLY A 155 -44.89 2.34 10.57
N ALA A 156 -45.69 3.39 10.39
CA ALA A 156 -46.55 3.58 9.20
C ALA A 156 -45.81 4.14 7.96
N PHE A 157 -44.55 4.56 8.10
CA PHE A 157 -43.75 5.14 7.02
C PHE A 157 -42.72 4.14 6.50
N GLN A 158 -42.47 4.15 5.19
CA GLN A 158 -41.44 3.34 4.57
C GLN A 158 -40.04 3.74 5.05
N ARG A 159 -39.32 2.77 5.61
CA ARG A 159 -37.95 2.86 6.13
C ARG A 159 -36.94 2.49 5.05
N ARG A 160 -35.79 3.18 5.03
CA ARG A 160 -34.70 2.95 4.07
C ARG A 160 -33.40 2.78 4.84
N ALA A 161 -32.68 1.67 4.67
CA ALA A 161 -31.42 1.51 5.40
C ALA A 161 -30.36 2.47 4.84
N VAL A 162 -30.19 2.50 3.51
CA VAL A 162 -29.33 3.46 2.81
C VAL A 162 -30.19 4.26 1.84
N TYR A 163 -30.09 5.58 1.88
CA TYR A 163 -30.81 6.47 0.99
C TYR A 163 -29.89 7.54 0.42
N SER A 164 -30.00 7.80 -0.88
CA SER A 164 -29.31 8.89 -1.57
C SER A 164 -30.17 9.39 -2.73
N ASP A 165 -30.27 10.69 -2.94
CA ASP A 165 -30.83 11.21 -4.21
C ASP A 165 -29.79 11.15 -5.35
N GLY A 166 -28.51 10.93 -5.03
CA GLY A 166 -27.43 10.60 -5.97
C GLY A 166 -27.11 9.10 -5.97
N ASP A 167 -25.85 8.76 -6.19
CA ASP A 167 -25.39 7.37 -6.31
C ASP A 167 -24.94 6.79 -4.97
N VAL A 168 -25.16 5.49 -4.77
CA VAL A 168 -24.56 4.70 -3.68
C VAL A 168 -23.48 3.81 -4.27
N THR A 169 -22.24 3.94 -3.77
CA THR A 169 -21.11 3.09 -4.18
C THR A 169 -20.61 2.26 -3.01
N ILE A 170 -20.44 0.95 -3.22
CA ILE A 170 -19.92 0.02 -2.21
C ILE A 170 -18.59 -0.57 -2.69
N LYS A 171 -17.55 -0.45 -1.87
CA LYS A 171 -16.17 -0.85 -2.19
C LYS A 171 -15.63 -1.83 -1.14
N GLY A 172 -15.91 -3.12 -1.32
CA GLY A 172 -15.38 -4.20 -0.48
C GLY A 172 -16.08 -4.44 0.86
N ALA A 173 -16.96 -3.53 1.30
CA ALA A 173 -17.65 -3.63 2.59
C ALA A 173 -18.88 -4.55 2.53
N ASN A 174 -19.13 -5.30 3.60
CA ASN A 174 -20.33 -6.12 3.74
C ASN A 174 -21.47 -5.34 4.41
N LEU A 175 -22.69 -5.44 3.87
CA LEU A 175 -23.87 -4.77 4.39
C LEU A 175 -24.95 -5.77 4.82
N THR A 176 -25.35 -5.70 6.08
CA THR A 176 -26.51 -6.42 6.61
C THR A 176 -27.61 -5.39 6.89
N LEU A 177 -28.69 -5.36 6.11
CA LEU A 177 -29.69 -4.28 6.14
C LEU A 177 -31.06 -4.82 6.59
N GLU A 178 -31.23 -4.99 7.90
CA GLU A 178 -32.44 -5.57 8.48
C GLU A 178 -33.46 -4.54 8.97
N GLY A 179 -34.74 -4.89 8.87
CA GLY A 179 -35.84 -4.10 9.39
C GLY A 179 -36.25 -2.89 8.53
N ALA A 180 -35.59 -2.64 7.39
CA ALA A 180 -35.99 -1.62 6.44
C ALA A 180 -37.03 -2.14 5.45
N ASP A 181 -37.89 -1.25 4.95
CA ASP A 181 -38.85 -1.57 3.88
C ASP A 181 -38.15 -1.54 2.50
N HIS A 182 -37.13 -0.68 2.36
CA HIS A 182 -36.17 -0.70 1.24
C HIS A 182 -34.74 -0.75 1.78
N SER A 183 -33.91 -1.66 1.28
CA SER A 183 -32.54 -1.78 1.77
C SER A 183 -31.67 -0.61 1.30
N ILE A 184 -31.64 -0.36 -0.01
CA ILE A 184 -30.93 0.77 -0.62
C ILE A 184 -31.87 1.45 -1.61
N GLU A 185 -32.03 2.76 -1.48
CA GLU A 185 -32.76 3.60 -2.44
C GLU A 185 -31.81 4.71 -2.91
N ALA A 186 -31.44 4.67 -4.18
CA ALA A 186 -30.47 5.55 -4.79
C ALA A 186 -30.80 5.80 -6.27
N ASN A 187 -30.20 6.82 -6.88
CA ASN A 187 -30.25 7.01 -8.33
C ASN A 187 -29.61 5.81 -9.07
N ASN A 188 -28.38 5.46 -8.66
CA ASN A 188 -27.70 4.23 -9.08
C ASN A 188 -27.04 3.55 -7.88
N ILE A 189 -26.93 2.23 -7.95
CA ILE A 189 -26.21 1.42 -6.97
C ILE A 189 -25.03 0.78 -7.67
N PHE A 190 -23.83 1.10 -7.22
CA PHE A 190 -22.58 0.60 -7.75
C PHE A 190 -21.87 -0.26 -6.74
N VAL A 191 -21.40 -1.42 -7.17
CA VAL A 191 -20.34 -2.15 -6.47
C VAL A 191 -19.06 -1.99 -7.27
N SER A 192 -18.00 -1.55 -6.60
CA SER A 192 -16.69 -1.46 -7.21
C SER A 192 -15.67 -2.25 -6.42
N ILE A 193 -14.61 -2.62 -7.13
CA ILE A 193 -13.43 -3.22 -6.57
C ILE A 193 -12.67 -2.13 -5.76
N PRO A 194 -12.01 -2.45 -4.63
CA PRO A 194 -11.06 -1.53 -4.02
C PRO A 194 -9.93 -1.16 -4.99
N ASP A 195 -9.36 0.03 -4.81
CA ASP A 195 -8.22 0.45 -5.62
C ASP A 195 -7.01 -0.45 -5.30
N LEU A 196 -6.48 -1.12 -6.33
CA LEU A 196 -5.32 -2.01 -6.19
C LEU A 196 -4.09 -1.35 -6.81
N SER A 197 -3.02 -1.26 -6.03
CA SER A 197 -1.74 -0.70 -6.48
C SER A 197 -0.94 -1.65 -7.38
N ASP A 198 -1.16 -2.97 -7.25
CA ASP A 198 -0.42 -3.97 -8.01
C ASP A 198 -1.08 -4.24 -9.37
N PRO A 199 -0.40 -3.94 -10.50
CA PRO A 199 -0.96 -4.14 -11.84
C PRO A 199 -1.07 -5.62 -12.24
N CYS A 200 -0.53 -6.57 -11.46
CA CYS A 200 -0.74 -8.01 -11.62
C CYS A 200 -1.97 -8.51 -10.86
N ALA A 201 -2.60 -7.67 -10.03
CA ALA A 201 -3.80 -8.07 -9.33
C ALA A 201 -4.96 -8.23 -10.33
N ARG A 202 -5.67 -9.35 -10.19
CA ARG A 202 -6.88 -9.71 -10.92
C ARG A 202 -8.02 -9.80 -9.92
N PRO A 203 -8.64 -8.66 -9.58
CA PRO A 203 -9.74 -8.67 -8.66
C PRO A 203 -11.03 -9.17 -9.32
N ALA A 204 -11.85 -9.86 -8.55
CA ALA A 204 -13.22 -10.23 -8.88
C ALA A 204 -14.12 -9.86 -7.71
N VAL A 205 -15.33 -9.42 -7.99
CA VAL A 205 -16.33 -9.15 -6.95
C VAL A 205 -17.57 -9.99 -7.21
N LYS A 206 -17.96 -10.76 -6.19
CA LYS A 206 -19.24 -11.46 -6.18
C LYS A 206 -20.24 -10.66 -5.35
N VAL A 207 -21.44 -10.47 -5.90
CA VAL A 207 -22.52 -9.74 -5.24
C VAL A 207 -23.65 -10.69 -4.90
N TYR A 208 -23.95 -10.79 -3.61
CA TYR A 208 -25.06 -11.58 -3.09
C TYR A 208 -26.15 -10.64 -2.58
N SER A 209 -27.40 -10.89 -2.96
CA SER A 209 -28.57 -10.20 -2.41
C SER A 209 -29.62 -11.19 -1.91
N GLY A 210 -30.46 -10.77 -0.96
CA GLY A 210 -31.54 -11.60 -0.43
C GLY A 210 -31.06 -12.73 0.49
N SER A 211 -31.73 -13.88 0.39
CA SER A 211 -31.43 -15.09 1.17
C SER A 211 -30.20 -15.86 0.65
N ASN A 212 -29.10 -15.16 0.39
CA ASN A 212 -27.86 -15.70 -0.21
C ASN A 212 -28.00 -16.23 -1.65
N GLN A 213 -28.84 -15.62 -2.49
CA GLN A 213 -28.84 -15.90 -3.93
C GLN A 213 -27.75 -15.03 -4.60
N GLU A 214 -26.91 -15.61 -5.46
CA GLU A 214 -25.94 -14.85 -6.26
C GLU A 214 -26.73 -14.02 -7.29
N SER A 215 -26.75 -12.69 -7.13
CA SER A 215 -27.54 -11.80 -7.98
C SER A 215 -26.75 -11.25 -9.18
N ALA A 216 -25.42 -11.24 -9.09
CA ALA A 216 -24.54 -10.86 -10.18
C ALA A 216 -23.13 -11.43 -9.95
N SER A 217 -22.50 -11.88 -11.03
CA SER A 217 -21.13 -12.39 -11.04
C SER A 217 -20.41 -11.77 -12.23
N GLU A 218 -19.35 -11.01 -11.98
CA GLU A 218 -18.41 -10.62 -13.04
C GLU A 218 -17.06 -11.30 -12.78
N ILE A 219 -16.72 -12.23 -13.68
CA ILE A 219 -15.43 -12.92 -13.69
C ILE A 219 -14.48 -12.08 -14.55
N ALA A 220 -13.53 -11.43 -13.89
CA ALA A 220 -12.48 -10.63 -14.49
C ALA A 220 -11.52 -11.49 -15.36
N GLY A 221 -11.78 -11.60 -16.67
CA GLY A 221 -10.94 -12.29 -17.66
C GLY A 221 -10.09 -11.38 -18.56
N SER A 222 -10.00 -10.09 -18.25
CA SER A 222 -9.20 -9.06 -18.95
C SER A 222 -9.01 -7.89 -17.99
N PRO A 223 -8.04 -6.97 -18.18
CA PRO A 223 -7.74 -5.93 -17.20
C PRO A 223 -9.03 -5.17 -16.88
N VAL A 224 -9.57 -5.42 -15.68
CA VAL A 224 -10.79 -4.76 -15.21
C VAL A 224 -10.35 -3.37 -14.85
N THR A 225 -10.48 -2.46 -15.81
CA THR A 225 -10.64 -1.06 -15.49
C THR A 225 -11.80 -0.96 -14.53
N SER A 226 -11.59 -0.35 -13.36
CA SER A 226 -12.52 0.31 -12.42
C SER A 226 -14.04 0.36 -12.72
N ASP A 227 -14.64 -0.70 -13.25
CA ASP A 227 -15.97 -0.64 -13.82
C ASP A 227 -16.95 -0.94 -12.70
N LYS A 228 -17.76 0.07 -12.41
CA LYS A 228 -18.83 0.02 -11.44
C LYS A 228 -19.88 -0.98 -11.93
N ILE A 229 -20.11 -2.06 -11.19
CA ILE A 229 -21.20 -3.00 -11.48
C ILE A 229 -22.50 -2.33 -11.05
N ASN A 230 -23.37 -1.99 -12.00
CA ASN A 230 -24.68 -1.42 -11.70
C ASN A 230 -25.64 -2.56 -11.28
N ILE A 231 -26.20 -2.46 -10.08
CA ILE A 231 -27.15 -3.44 -9.55
C ILE A 231 -28.55 -2.86 -9.67
N THR A 232 -29.32 -3.33 -10.65
CA THR A 232 -30.62 -2.75 -11.04
C THR A 232 -31.85 -3.29 -10.30
N ASP A 233 -31.71 -4.01 -9.19
CA ASP A 233 -32.88 -4.52 -8.46
C ASP A 233 -32.84 -4.17 -6.98
N ASN A 234 -34.01 -3.77 -6.47
CA ASN A 234 -34.28 -3.48 -5.06
C ASN A 234 -33.67 -4.57 -4.18
N LEU A 235 -32.48 -4.30 -3.63
CA LEU A 235 -31.73 -5.26 -2.85
C LEU A 235 -32.60 -5.76 -1.71
N SER A 236 -32.82 -7.07 -1.66
CA SER A 236 -33.60 -7.70 -0.59
C SER A 236 -32.70 -7.90 0.63
N LYS A 237 -32.91 -7.11 1.69
CA LYS A 237 -32.43 -7.24 3.09
C LYS A 237 -30.91 -7.45 3.38
N TYR A 238 -30.12 -8.01 2.47
CA TYR A 238 -28.72 -8.36 2.65
C TYR A 238 -27.97 -8.01 1.38
N LEU A 239 -26.80 -7.40 1.51
CA LEU A 239 -25.86 -7.21 0.43
C LEU A 239 -24.46 -7.57 0.91
N ARG A 240 -23.96 -8.70 0.43
CA ARG A 240 -22.58 -9.12 0.70
C ARG A 240 -21.76 -8.98 -0.56
N THR A 241 -20.60 -8.36 -0.44
CA THR A 241 -19.60 -8.33 -1.51
C THR A 241 -18.42 -9.19 -1.10
N GLU A 242 -18.11 -10.20 -1.90
CA GLU A 242 -16.86 -10.94 -1.73
C GLU A 242 -15.87 -10.44 -2.76
N THR A 243 -14.83 -9.74 -2.31
CA THR A 243 -13.70 -9.36 -3.17
C THR A 243 -12.68 -10.49 -3.14
N LEU A 244 -12.47 -11.13 -4.28
CA LEU A 244 -11.41 -12.10 -4.48
C LEU A 244 -10.30 -11.43 -5.28
N ILE A 245 -9.07 -11.46 -4.78
CA ILE A 245 -7.91 -10.96 -5.51
C ILE A 245 -7.04 -12.16 -5.82
N THR A 246 -6.87 -12.45 -7.12
CA THR A 246 -5.85 -13.39 -7.57
C THR A 246 -4.67 -12.63 -8.15
N MET A 247 -3.48 -13.20 -8.03
CA MET A 247 -2.27 -12.63 -8.62
C MET A 247 -1.94 -13.41 -9.89
N ASP A 248 -1.79 -12.69 -10.99
CA ASP A 248 -1.35 -13.26 -12.27
C ASP A 248 -0.05 -12.59 -12.71
N HIS A 249 1.07 -13.15 -12.24
CA HIS A 249 2.40 -12.69 -12.60
C HIS A 249 2.87 -13.38 -13.88
N LYS A 250 3.10 -12.58 -14.93
CA LYS A 250 3.74 -13.06 -16.15
C LYS A 250 5.25 -13.11 -15.97
N LEU A 251 5.79 -14.20 -15.44
CA LEU A 251 7.21 -14.28 -15.08
C LEU A 251 8.13 -14.60 -16.27
N ALA A 252 9.27 -13.92 -16.33
CA ALA A 252 10.42 -14.26 -17.16
C ALA A 252 11.53 -14.82 -16.26
N LYS A 253 12.00 -16.04 -16.55
CA LYS A 253 13.07 -16.69 -15.79
C LYS A 253 14.45 -16.20 -16.25
N TYR A 254 15.32 -15.91 -15.29
CA TYR A 254 16.73 -15.64 -15.47
C TYR A 254 17.52 -16.80 -14.87
N GLU A 255 18.36 -17.43 -15.68
CA GLU A 255 19.12 -18.61 -15.27
C GLU A 255 20.28 -18.23 -14.33
N SER A 256 20.63 -19.16 -13.45
CA SER A 256 21.79 -19.01 -12.57
C SER A 256 23.09 -19.12 -13.37
N THR A 257 24.11 -18.38 -12.95
CA THR A 257 25.49 -18.60 -13.37
C THR A 257 26.30 -19.09 -12.17
N PRO A 258 27.08 -20.18 -12.28
CA PRO A 258 27.90 -20.63 -11.16
C PRO A 258 29.00 -19.62 -10.87
N ALA A 259 29.31 -19.43 -9.59
CA ALA A 259 30.50 -18.70 -9.19
C ALA A 259 31.76 -19.48 -9.59
N THR A 260 32.83 -18.76 -9.90
CA THR A 260 34.18 -19.33 -10.13
C THR A 260 35.12 -18.90 -9.01
N CYS A 261 36.38 -19.33 -9.06
CA CYS A 261 37.39 -18.93 -8.08
C CYS A 261 37.57 -17.39 -8.00
N THR A 262 37.38 -16.68 -9.12
CA THR A 262 37.69 -15.26 -9.25
C THR A 262 36.51 -14.39 -9.67
N LYS A 263 35.35 -14.98 -9.99
CA LYS A 263 34.16 -14.24 -10.41
C LYS A 263 32.93 -14.71 -9.64
N ASP A 264 32.16 -13.74 -9.17
CA ASP A 264 30.85 -13.99 -8.58
C ASP A 264 29.92 -14.66 -9.60
N GLY A 265 29.09 -15.57 -9.11
CA GLY A 265 27.97 -16.16 -9.83
C GLY A 265 26.67 -15.41 -9.56
N THR A 266 25.60 -15.89 -10.19
CA THR A 266 24.24 -15.38 -10.00
C THR A 266 23.28 -16.52 -9.68
N LYS A 267 22.36 -16.29 -8.73
CA LYS A 267 21.21 -17.16 -8.49
C LYS A 267 20.21 -17.03 -9.63
N ALA A 268 19.46 -18.09 -9.88
CA ALA A 268 18.30 -18.01 -10.76
C ALA A 268 17.20 -17.19 -10.08
N TYR A 269 16.46 -16.40 -10.85
CA TYR A 269 15.35 -15.60 -10.36
C TYR A 269 14.29 -15.41 -11.45
N TYR A 270 13.13 -14.91 -11.05
CA TYR A 270 12.03 -14.59 -11.94
C TYR A 270 11.74 -13.09 -11.89
N TYR A 271 11.42 -12.50 -13.03
CA TYR A 271 11.07 -11.10 -13.15
C TYR A 271 9.70 -10.95 -13.79
N CYS A 272 8.84 -10.13 -13.20
CA CYS A 272 7.56 -9.80 -13.80
C CYS A 272 7.64 -8.44 -14.52
N PRO A 273 7.55 -8.39 -15.87
CA PRO A 273 7.59 -7.13 -16.62
C PRO A 273 6.30 -6.31 -16.46
N VAL A 274 5.26 -6.87 -15.84
CA VAL A 274 3.98 -6.19 -15.62
C VAL A 274 4.04 -5.33 -14.36
N CYS A 275 4.51 -5.86 -13.24
CA CYS A 275 4.63 -5.12 -11.97
C CYS A 275 6.05 -4.63 -11.66
N GLY A 276 7.06 -5.05 -12.43
CA GLY A 276 8.47 -4.67 -12.23
C GLY A 276 9.16 -5.36 -11.06
N LYS A 277 8.52 -6.34 -10.42
CA LYS A 277 9.03 -7.05 -9.25
C LYS A 277 9.86 -8.29 -9.63
N TYR A 278 10.67 -8.73 -8.67
CA TYR A 278 11.53 -9.91 -8.76
C TYR A 278 11.08 -10.98 -7.76
N PHE A 279 11.24 -12.25 -8.11
CA PHE A 279 10.80 -13.38 -7.30
C PHE A 279 11.82 -14.52 -7.30
N GLU A 280 11.89 -15.28 -6.21
CA GLU A 280 12.76 -16.45 -6.09
C GLU A 280 12.19 -17.68 -6.81
N ASP A 281 10.87 -17.73 -6.98
CA ASP A 281 10.12 -18.91 -7.42
C ASP A 281 9.15 -18.62 -8.56
N GLU A 282 8.84 -19.66 -9.34
CA GLU A 282 7.92 -19.57 -10.49
C GLU A 282 6.46 -19.30 -10.07
N ALA A 283 6.11 -19.56 -8.81
CA ALA A 283 4.79 -19.26 -8.28
C ALA A 283 4.67 -17.81 -7.75
N ALA A 284 5.74 -17.01 -7.84
CA ALA A 284 5.78 -15.63 -7.34
C ALA A 284 5.33 -15.47 -5.87
N THR A 285 5.68 -16.44 -5.03
CA THR A 285 5.33 -16.43 -3.59
C THR A 285 6.39 -15.76 -2.73
N LYS A 286 7.62 -15.63 -3.24
CA LYS A 286 8.74 -15.02 -2.53
C LYS A 286 9.29 -13.83 -3.32
N GLU A 287 8.82 -12.63 -2.98
CA GLU A 287 9.30 -11.38 -3.57
C GLU A 287 10.72 -11.03 -3.09
N ILE A 288 11.56 -10.56 -4.01
CA ILE A 288 12.92 -10.07 -3.76
C ILE A 288 12.89 -8.54 -3.81
N SER A 289 13.26 -7.89 -2.70
CA SER A 289 13.27 -6.43 -2.58
C SER A 289 14.50 -5.76 -3.20
N ASP A 290 15.68 -6.38 -3.08
CA ASP A 290 16.94 -5.91 -3.65
C ASP A 290 17.58 -7.05 -4.46
N ILE A 291 17.37 -7.00 -5.77
CA ILE A 291 17.86 -8.03 -6.68
C ILE A 291 19.39 -7.99 -6.82
N ASP A 292 20.01 -6.82 -6.69
CA ASP A 292 21.44 -6.65 -6.95
C ASP A 292 22.29 -7.28 -5.85
N ILE A 293 21.82 -7.25 -4.61
CA ILE A 293 22.47 -7.94 -3.50
C ILE A 293 22.05 -9.41 -3.46
N TRP A 294 20.75 -9.70 -3.57
CA TRP A 294 20.23 -11.06 -3.36
C TRP A 294 20.75 -12.07 -4.38
N LYS A 295 20.91 -11.66 -5.66
CA LYS A 295 21.29 -12.55 -6.75
C LYS A 295 22.74 -13.03 -6.66
N VAL A 296 23.61 -12.33 -5.94
CA VAL A 296 25.05 -12.59 -5.95
C VAL A 296 25.36 -13.90 -5.23
N ILE A 297 26.16 -14.74 -5.89
CA ILE A 297 26.85 -15.88 -5.28
C ILE A 297 28.33 -15.49 -5.25
N PRO A 298 28.93 -15.22 -4.09
CA PRO A 298 30.32 -14.80 -4.01
C PRO A 298 31.26 -15.80 -4.71
N ALA A 299 32.32 -15.28 -5.33
CA ALA A 299 33.42 -16.07 -5.85
C ALA A 299 33.92 -17.05 -4.78
N THR A 300 34.26 -18.27 -5.19
CA THR A 300 34.62 -19.34 -4.23
C THR A 300 36.02 -19.16 -3.65
N GLY A 301 36.85 -18.31 -4.27
CA GLY A 301 38.28 -18.28 -4.04
C GLY A 301 39.00 -19.51 -4.58
N HIS A 302 40.33 -19.50 -4.48
CA HIS A 302 41.16 -20.66 -4.79
C HIS A 302 41.28 -21.58 -3.58
N ASN A 303 41.03 -22.87 -3.78
CA ASN A 303 41.30 -23.90 -2.77
C ASN A 303 42.63 -24.58 -3.13
N ILE A 304 43.73 -24.08 -2.58
CA ILE A 304 45.08 -24.53 -2.90
C ILE A 304 45.42 -25.80 -2.10
N GLU A 305 45.70 -26.89 -2.81
CA GLU A 305 46.20 -28.15 -2.25
C GLU A 305 47.46 -28.56 -3.02
N ASP A 306 48.55 -28.86 -2.30
CA ASP A 306 49.86 -29.19 -2.89
C ASP A 306 50.35 -28.16 -3.94
N GLY A 307 50.03 -26.87 -3.74
CA GLY A 307 50.43 -25.77 -4.62
C GLY A 307 49.55 -25.57 -5.86
N ILE A 308 48.44 -26.30 -6.01
CA ILE A 308 47.51 -26.19 -7.14
C ILE A 308 46.08 -26.02 -6.63
N CYS A 309 45.31 -25.15 -7.28
CA CYS A 309 43.90 -24.96 -6.98
C CYS A 309 43.07 -26.16 -7.44
N SER A 310 42.38 -26.83 -6.51
CA SER A 310 41.54 -28.01 -6.82
C SER A 310 40.36 -27.71 -7.76
N ASN A 311 39.95 -26.44 -7.84
CA ASN A 311 38.74 -26.03 -8.58
C ASN A 311 39.04 -25.57 -10.02
N CYS A 312 40.21 -24.97 -10.26
CA CYS A 312 40.55 -24.37 -11.56
C CYS A 312 41.96 -24.67 -12.07
N ASN A 313 42.74 -25.47 -11.33
CA ASN A 313 44.14 -25.83 -11.64
C ASN A 313 45.12 -24.66 -11.70
N ALA A 314 44.74 -23.47 -11.21
CA ALA A 314 45.67 -22.36 -11.03
C ALA A 314 46.82 -22.77 -10.08
N ILE A 315 48.03 -22.30 -10.35
CA ILE A 315 49.23 -22.64 -9.58
C ILE A 315 49.46 -21.54 -8.55
N LEU A 316 49.73 -21.91 -7.29
CA LEU A 316 50.10 -20.94 -6.26
C LEU A 316 51.37 -20.19 -6.70
N GLY A 317 51.32 -18.86 -6.68
CA GLY A 317 52.38 -18.00 -7.18
C GLY A 317 52.30 -17.64 -8.67
N ASP A 318 51.51 -18.33 -9.51
CA ASP A 318 51.26 -17.95 -10.91
C ASP A 318 50.19 -16.83 -10.97
N VAL A 319 50.59 -15.64 -10.51
CA VAL A 319 49.68 -14.50 -10.31
C VAL A 319 49.14 -13.94 -11.62
N ASN A 320 49.75 -14.23 -12.77
CA ASN A 320 49.22 -13.79 -14.07
C ASN A 320 48.35 -14.85 -14.77
N ASN A 321 48.12 -16.01 -14.14
CA ASN A 321 47.37 -17.13 -14.71
C ASN A 321 47.91 -17.57 -16.09
N SER A 322 49.23 -17.53 -16.30
CA SER A 322 49.85 -18.00 -17.55
C SER A 322 49.97 -19.52 -17.64
N SER A 323 49.59 -20.23 -16.57
CA SER A 323 49.80 -21.67 -16.36
C SER A 323 51.27 -22.05 -16.23
N ILE A 324 52.15 -21.08 -16.01
CA ILE A 324 53.60 -21.26 -15.86
C ILE A 324 54.04 -20.37 -14.70
N LEU A 325 54.57 -20.99 -13.65
CA LEU A 325 55.25 -20.24 -12.59
C LEU A 325 56.63 -19.80 -13.11
N ASP A 326 56.83 -18.50 -13.29
CA ASP A 326 58.10 -17.93 -13.74
C ASP A 326 58.47 -16.59 -13.07
N ILE A 327 59.56 -15.96 -13.51
CA ILE A 327 60.07 -14.73 -12.88
C ILE A 327 59.16 -13.52 -13.10
N ASN A 328 58.28 -13.56 -14.09
CA ASN A 328 57.32 -12.50 -14.36
C ASN A 328 56.28 -12.44 -13.22
N ASP A 329 55.96 -13.56 -12.59
CA ASP A 329 55.05 -13.58 -11.44
C ASP A 329 55.62 -12.83 -10.24
N ALA A 330 56.87 -13.11 -9.88
CA ALA A 330 57.56 -12.36 -8.84
C ALA A 330 57.64 -10.86 -9.18
N THR A 331 57.84 -10.53 -10.45
CA THR A 331 57.85 -9.15 -10.94
C THR A 331 56.48 -8.49 -10.78
N LEU A 332 55.39 -9.20 -11.04
CA LEU A 332 54.04 -8.67 -10.90
C LEU A 332 53.64 -8.46 -9.44
N VAL A 333 54.05 -9.35 -8.52
CA VAL A 333 53.89 -9.11 -7.07
C VAL A 333 54.65 -7.84 -6.66
N GLN A 334 55.89 -7.64 -7.15
CA GLN A 334 56.63 -6.42 -6.88
C GLN A 334 55.94 -5.16 -7.45
N LEU A 335 55.38 -5.23 -8.65
CA LEU A 335 54.64 -4.12 -9.26
C LEU A 335 53.33 -3.80 -8.51
N TYR A 336 52.63 -4.83 -8.01
CA TYR A 336 51.47 -4.70 -7.13
C TYR A 336 51.82 -3.94 -5.86
N LEU A 337 52.89 -4.35 -5.16
CA LEU A 337 53.37 -3.69 -3.94
C LEU A 337 53.81 -2.25 -4.18
N ALA A 338 54.39 -1.97 -5.35
CA ALA A 338 54.77 -0.62 -5.76
C ALA A 338 53.58 0.23 -6.26
N ASN A 339 52.36 -0.34 -6.31
CA ASN A 339 51.16 0.28 -6.87
C ASN A 339 51.38 0.80 -8.31
N THR A 340 52.03 -0.02 -9.14
CA THR A 340 52.43 0.32 -10.51
C THR A 340 51.87 -0.64 -11.57
N LEU A 341 50.94 -1.51 -11.19
CA LEU A 341 50.18 -2.31 -12.16
C LEU A 341 49.38 -1.40 -13.11
N THR A 342 49.31 -1.82 -14.37
CA THR A 342 48.53 -1.16 -15.42
C THR A 342 47.30 -2.00 -15.77
N GLU A 343 46.33 -1.41 -16.47
CA GLU A 343 45.12 -2.13 -16.95
C GLU A 343 45.44 -3.31 -17.89
N THR A 344 46.66 -3.39 -18.43
CA THR A 344 47.09 -4.51 -19.27
C THR A 344 47.68 -5.70 -18.49
N ASN A 345 47.95 -5.51 -17.19
CA ASN A 345 48.47 -6.57 -16.34
C ASN A 345 47.32 -7.45 -15.83
N VAL A 346 47.40 -8.75 -16.10
CA VAL A 346 46.58 -9.75 -15.41
C VAL A 346 47.25 -10.05 -14.09
N PHE A 347 46.53 -9.87 -12.98
CA PHE A 347 47.03 -10.14 -11.64
C PHE A 347 45.92 -10.74 -10.78
N ASP A 348 46.18 -11.91 -10.22
CA ASP A 348 45.31 -12.65 -9.32
C ASP A 348 45.90 -12.61 -7.91
N GLU A 349 45.34 -11.70 -7.11
CA GLU A 349 45.79 -11.47 -5.73
C GLU A 349 45.69 -12.73 -4.86
N LEU A 350 44.74 -13.63 -5.17
CA LEU A 350 44.50 -14.84 -4.39
C LEU A 350 45.58 -15.92 -4.60
N LEU A 351 46.44 -15.78 -5.62
CA LEU A 351 47.59 -16.64 -5.84
C LEU A 351 48.90 -16.01 -5.36
N ALA A 352 48.87 -14.76 -4.90
CA ALA A 352 50.06 -13.97 -4.60
C ALA A 352 50.59 -14.16 -3.18
N ASP A 353 49.77 -14.59 -2.22
CA ASP A 353 50.21 -14.97 -0.86
C ASP A 353 50.80 -16.39 -0.88
N VAL A 354 52.04 -16.47 -1.32
CA VAL A 354 52.78 -17.72 -1.48
C VAL A 354 53.35 -18.21 -0.15
N THR A 355 53.59 -17.28 0.79
CA THR A 355 54.07 -17.60 2.13
C THR A 355 52.95 -18.12 3.04
N GLY A 356 51.69 -17.83 2.71
CA GLY A 356 50.49 -18.26 3.43
C GLY A 356 50.31 -17.52 4.76
N ASP A 357 50.87 -16.31 4.89
CA ASP A 357 50.77 -15.50 6.10
C ASP A 357 49.55 -14.56 6.11
N GLY A 358 48.80 -14.51 5.00
CA GLY A 358 47.61 -13.71 4.81
C GLY A 358 47.86 -12.32 4.20
N ASP A 359 49.13 -11.92 4.03
CA ASP A 359 49.50 -10.61 3.50
C ASP A 359 50.36 -10.76 2.23
N ILE A 360 49.99 -10.05 1.16
CA ILE A 360 50.84 -9.98 -0.04
C ILE A 360 51.99 -9.01 0.26
N THR A 361 53.22 -9.53 0.33
CA THR A 361 54.42 -8.75 0.65
C THR A 361 55.58 -9.08 -0.28
N ILE A 362 56.71 -8.40 -0.07
CA ILE A 362 57.94 -8.69 -0.82
C ILE A 362 58.48 -10.10 -0.51
N LEU A 363 58.06 -10.69 0.62
CA LEU A 363 58.44 -12.05 0.98
C LEU A 363 57.81 -13.07 0.03
N ASP A 364 56.60 -12.83 -0.48
CA ASP A 364 55.96 -13.72 -1.45
C ASP A 364 56.65 -13.67 -2.81
N ALA A 365 57.02 -12.46 -3.27
CA ALA A 365 57.84 -12.32 -4.47
C ALA A 365 59.19 -13.06 -4.32
N THR A 366 59.79 -12.99 -3.12
CA THR A 366 61.04 -13.69 -2.80
C THR A 366 60.83 -15.21 -2.74
N ALA A 367 59.68 -15.67 -2.21
CA ALA A 367 59.32 -17.07 -2.15
C ALA A 367 59.15 -17.67 -3.55
N ILE A 368 58.49 -16.96 -4.47
CA ILE A 368 58.40 -17.34 -5.89
C ILE A 368 59.81 -17.48 -6.49
N GLN A 369 60.67 -16.48 -6.30
CA GLN A 369 62.06 -16.53 -6.79
C GLN A 369 62.84 -17.73 -6.22
N ALA A 370 62.64 -18.06 -4.95
CA ALA A 370 63.26 -19.21 -4.30
C ALA A 370 62.78 -20.54 -4.93
N MET A 371 61.47 -20.69 -5.16
CA MET A 371 60.89 -21.86 -5.83
C MET A 371 61.48 -22.09 -7.23
N LEU A 372 61.69 -21.01 -8.00
CA LEU A 372 62.29 -21.08 -9.33
C LEU A 372 63.78 -21.45 -9.32
N SER A 373 64.47 -21.21 -8.20
CA SER A 373 65.91 -21.39 -8.09
C SER A 373 66.35 -22.83 -7.76
N ASN A 374 65.41 -23.74 -7.47
CA ASN A 374 65.68 -25.14 -7.05
C ASN A 374 66.67 -25.23 -5.85
N VAL A 375 66.67 -24.22 -4.96
CA VAL A 375 67.53 -24.13 -3.77
C VAL A 375 66.82 -24.68 -2.54
#